data_AF-A0A950YLJ0-F1
#
_entry.id   AF-A0A950YLJ0-F1
#
_cell.length_a   1.000
_cell.length_b   1.000
_cell.length_c   1.000
_cell.angle_alpha   90.00
_cell.angle_beta   90.00
_cell.angle_gamma   90.00
#
_symmetry.space_group_name_H-M   'P 1'
#
loop_
_entity.id
_entity.type
_entity.pdbx_description
1 polymer ?
#
loop_
_entity_poly.entity_id
_entity_poly.type
_entity_poly.pdbx_seq_one_letter_code
_entity_poly.pdbx_strand_id
1 'polypeptide(L)'
;MPSTRTDVLPDALTTELSNLQADVRPVAEHDVRAVLETALGEPVEQAFDSFDFEPLAAASIGQTHRAVLLDGTHVVVKVQRPGIDEVVARDAGVLRLAANQLERRVEFAREIGFRAFSEELIAGLEQELDYLHEASVGMRLRENRAGDVGIAVPKVYSTLSTDRVLVMEEVVAHPIANPDALAAS
;
A
#
# COMPACT_ATOMS: atom_id res chain seq x y z
N MET A 1 -3.67 -1.12 5.27
CA MET A 1 -4.93 -1.67 4.76
C MET A 1 -5.62 -2.53 5.82
N PRO A 2 -6.72 -2.08 6.45
CA PRO A 2 -7.44 -2.89 7.42
C PRO A 2 -7.95 -4.15 6.71
N SER A 3 -7.31 -5.28 6.98
CA SER A 3 -7.91 -6.59 6.72
C SER A 3 -9.19 -6.65 7.55
N THR A 4 -10.31 -6.44 6.86
CA THR A 4 -11.50 -7.26 7.03
C THR A 4 -11.72 -7.76 8.46
N ARG A 5 -12.39 -6.94 9.29
CA ARG A 5 -13.37 -7.52 10.22
C ARG A 5 -14.54 -8.04 9.38
N THR A 6 -14.33 -9.18 8.74
CA THR A 6 -15.31 -9.89 7.92
C THR A 6 -16.53 -10.32 8.73
N ASP A 7 -16.44 -10.30 10.06
CA ASP A 7 -17.51 -10.73 10.97
C ASP A 7 -18.72 -9.77 11.03
N VAL A 8 -18.66 -8.61 10.36
CA VAL A 8 -19.69 -7.56 10.45
C VAL A 8 -20.38 -7.28 9.09
N LEU A 9 -19.81 -7.74 7.97
CA LEU A 9 -20.30 -7.43 6.63
C LEU A 9 -20.98 -8.65 6.00
N PRO A 10 -22.15 -8.50 5.34
CA PRO A 10 -22.81 -9.61 4.64
C PRO A 10 -21.89 -10.23 3.57
N ASP A 11 -21.89 -11.55 3.42
CA ASP A 11 -21.03 -12.29 2.47
C ASP A 11 -21.09 -11.76 1.04
N ALA A 12 -22.26 -11.27 0.61
CA ALA A 12 -22.46 -10.64 -0.69
C ALA A 12 -21.60 -9.37 -0.85
N LEU A 13 -21.45 -8.57 0.21
CA LEU A 13 -20.61 -7.38 0.22
C LEU A 13 -19.12 -7.74 0.28
N THR A 14 -18.76 -8.78 1.04
CA THR A 14 -17.38 -9.30 1.12
C THR A 14 -16.88 -9.81 -0.23
N THR A 15 -17.74 -10.50 -0.98
CA THR A 15 -17.42 -11.01 -2.32
C THR A 15 -17.19 -9.87 -3.32
N GLU A 16 -18.07 -8.86 -3.32
CA GLU A 16 -17.93 -7.70 -4.21
C GLU A 16 -16.73 -6.81 -3.84
N LEU A 17 -16.45 -6.61 -2.54
CA LEU A 17 -15.24 -5.91 -2.08
C LEU A 17 -13.96 -6.68 -2.46
N SER A 18 -13.99 -8.01 -2.44
CA SER A 18 -12.87 -8.85 -2.90
C SER A 18 -12.67 -8.76 -4.41
N ASN A 19 -13.75 -8.72 -5.19
CA ASN A 19 -13.68 -8.52 -6.65
C ASN A 19 -13.11 -7.13 -7.02
N LEU A 20 -13.38 -6.10 -6.20
CA LEU A 20 -12.80 -4.77 -6.34
C LEU A 20 -11.26 -4.76 -6.15
N GLN A 21 -10.72 -5.75 -5.44
CA GLN A 21 -9.27 -5.94 -5.26
C GLN A 21 -8.63 -6.82 -6.34
N ALA A 22 -9.42 -7.53 -7.15
CA ALA A 22 -8.95 -8.72 -7.87
C ALA A 22 -8.31 -8.51 -9.25
N ASP A 23 -8.22 -7.29 -9.80
CA ASP A 23 -7.56 -7.10 -11.11
C ASP A 23 -7.02 -5.68 -11.32
N VAL A 24 -5.96 -5.34 -10.58
CA VAL A 24 -5.28 -4.05 -10.77
C VAL A 24 -4.16 -4.17 -11.80
N ARG A 25 -4.41 -3.69 -13.01
CA ARG A 25 -3.42 -3.71 -14.09
C ARG A 25 -2.13 -2.98 -13.69
N PRO A 26 -0.94 -3.55 -13.94
CA PRO A 26 0.33 -2.86 -13.79
C PRO A 26 0.39 -1.52 -14.53
N VAL A 27 1.05 -0.55 -13.93
CA VAL A 27 1.48 0.68 -14.60
C VAL A 27 2.63 0.33 -15.54
N ALA A 28 2.63 0.92 -16.74
CA ALA A 28 3.66 0.68 -17.74
C ALA A 28 5.02 1.21 -17.27
N GLU A 29 6.10 0.55 -17.69
CA GLU A 29 7.48 0.91 -17.35
C GLU A 29 7.78 2.42 -17.49
N HIS A 30 7.35 3.04 -18.59
CA HIS A 30 7.63 4.44 -18.85
C HIS A 30 7.07 5.37 -17.75
N ASP A 31 5.87 5.07 -17.27
CA ASP A 31 5.20 5.86 -16.23
C ASP A 31 5.85 5.63 -14.86
N VAL A 32 6.25 4.39 -14.56
CA VAL A 32 6.99 4.05 -13.31
C VAL A 32 8.32 4.78 -13.27
N ARG A 33 9.06 4.73 -14.38
CA ARG A 33 10.34 5.43 -14.54
C ARG A 33 10.15 6.93 -14.34
N ALA A 34 9.12 7.52 -14.94
CA ALA A 34 8.85 8.95 -14.78
C ALA A 34 8.59 9.33 -13.31
N VAL A 35 7.84 8.51 -12.56
CA VAL A 35 7.62 8.73 -11.12
C VAL A 35 8.91 8.62 -10.33
N LEU A 36 9.72 7.58 -10.58
CA LEU A 36 11.01 7.37 -9.90
C LEU A 36 11.97 8.54 -10.13
N GLU A 37 12.19 8.92 -11.39
CA GLU A 37 13.15 9.97 -11.74
C GLU A 37 12.71 11.34 -11.23
N THR A 38 11.40 11.63 -11.24
CA THR A 38 10.86 12.86 -10.66
C THR A 38 11.02 12.90 -9.15
N ALA A 39 10.75 11.77 -8.48
CA ALA A 39 10.83 11.69 -7.03
C ALA A 39 12.27 11.73 -6.51
N LEU A 40 13.19 11.01 -7.17
CA LEU A 40 14.59 10.91 -6.77
C LEU A 40 15.42 12.10 -7.26
N GLY A 41 14.98 12.79 -8.32
CA GLY A 41 15.71 13.91 -8.91
C GLY A 41 16.90 13.50 -9.78
N GLU A 42 17.03 12.21 -10.07
CA GLU A 42 18.12 11.62 -10.86
C GLU A 42 17.61 10.41 -11.67
N PRO A 43 18.33 10.00 -12.73
CA PRO A 43 18.00 8.77 -13.47
C PRO A 43 17.97 7.54 -12.56
N VAL A 44 17.09 6.58 -12.84
CA VAL A 44 16.96 5.32 -12.07
C VAL A 44 18.30 4.61 -11.90
N GLU A 45 19.13 4.63 -12.95
CA GLU A 45 20.44 3.99 -13.01
C GLU A 45 21.51 4.67 -12.12
N GLN A 46 21.23 5.86 -11.59
CA GLN A 46 22.10 6.50 -10.57
C GLN A 46 21.71 6.10 -9.14
N ALA A 47 20.45 5.69 -8.93
CA ALA A 47 19.97 5.23 -7.64
C ALA A 47 20.11 3.71 -7.45
N PHE A 48 19.99 2.94 -8.54
CA PHE A 48 19.96 1.48 -8.53
C PHE A 48 20.93 0.89 -9.56
N ASP A 49 21.64 -0.18 -9.16
CA ASP A 49 22.48 -1.00 -10.06
C ASP A 49 21.61 -1.78 -11.06
N SER A 50 20.47 -2.28 -10.60
CA SER A 50 19.44 -2.85 -11.46
C SER A 50 18.04 -2.59 -10.89
N PHE A 51 17.06 -2.48 -11.79
CA PHE A 51 15.65 -2.26 -11.43
C PHE A 51 14.77 -3.14 -12.33
N ASP A 52 13.90 -3.95 -11.74
CA ASP A 52 12.95 -4.79 -12.45
C ASP A 52 11.62 -4.04 -12.62
N PHE A 53 11.33 -3.61 -13.85
CA PHE A 53 10.09 -2.91 -14.16
C PHE A 53 8.86 -3.84 -14.25
N GLU A 54 9.05 -5.16 -14.22
CA GLU A 54 7.96 -6.08 -13.96
C GLU A 54 7.63 -6.02 -12.45
N PRO A 55 6.40 -5.66 -12.05
CA PRO A 55 6.08 -5.53 -10.64
C PRO A 55 6.02 -6.90 -9.96
N LEU A 56 6.62 -7.01 -8.78
CA LEU A 56 6.39 -8.11 -7.84
C LEU A 56 4.92 -8.17 -7.40
N ALA A 57 4.32 -7.01 -7.19
CA ALA A 57 2.92 -6.89 -6.80
C ALA A 57 2.36 -5.54 -7.24
N ALA A 58 1.10 -5.52 -7.67
CA ALA A 58 0.34 -4.31 -7.93
C ALA A 58 -0.78 -4.17 -6.90
N ALA A 59 -0.94 -2.95 -6.37
CA ALA A 59 -1.97 -2.59 -5.42
C ALA A 59 -2.76 -1.37 -5.91
N SER A 60 -3.78 -0.98 -5.14
CA SER A 60 -4.69 0.13 -5.47
C SER A 60 -3.97 1.46 -5.71
N ILE A 61 -2.99 1.80 -4.87
CA ILE A 61 -2.32 3.11 -4.90
C ILE A 61 -0.92 3.10 -5.54
N GLY A 62 -0.37 1.92 -5.80
CA GLY A 62 1.03 1.77 -6.21
C GLY A 62 1.37 0.35 -6.64
N GLN A 63 2.64 0.15 -6.95
CA GLN A 63 3.20 -1.16 -7.29
C GLN A 63 4.58 -1.33 -6.69
N THR A 64 4.95 -2.57 -6.44
CA THR A 64 6.21 -2.95 -5.80
C THR A 64 7.11 -3.62 -6.82
N HIS A 65 8.35 -3.17 -6.91
CA HIS A 65 9.37 -3.66 -7.83
C HIS A 65 10.55 -4.23 -7.06
N ARG A 66 11.30 -5.13 -7.68
CA ARG A 66 12.62 -5.54 -7.18
C ARG A 66 13.68 -4.62 -7.75
N ALA A 67 14.68 -4.33 -6.94
CA ALA A 67 15.86 -3.61 -7.40
C ALA A 67 17.10 -4.04 -6.60
N VAL A 68 18.27 -3.64 -7.10
CA VAL A 68 19.55 -3.81 -6.44
C VAL A 68 20.20 -2.43 -6.32
N LEU A 69 20.64 -2.07 -5.12
CA LEU A 69 21.37 -0.83 -4.88
C LEU A 69 22.79 -0.90 -5.46
N LEU A 70 23.44 0.25 -5.62
CA LEU A 70 24.83 0.33 -6.11
C LEU A 70 25.86 -0.43 -5.27
N ASP A 71 25.54 -0.74 -4.00
CA ASP A 71 26.39 -1.56 -3.12
C ASP A 71 26.11 -3.07 -3.21
N GLY A 72 25.20 -3.49 -4.11
CA GLY A 72 24.77 -4.87 -4.30
C GLY A 72 23.63 -5.31 -3.38
N THR A 73 23.08 -4.43 -2.54
CA THR A 73 21.99 -4.80 -1.64
C THR A 73 20.67 -4.97 -2.38
N HIS A 74 19.98 -6.09 -2.15
CA HIS A 74 18.64 -6.35 -2.68
C HIS A 74 17.57 -5.55 -1.91
N VAL A 75 16.71 -4.88 -2.66
CA VAL A 75 15.64 -4.04 -2.12
C VAL A 75 14.33 -4.24 -2.89
N VAL A 76 13.23 -3.93 -2.23
CA VAL A 76 11.93 -3.70 -2.85
C VAL A 76 11.63 -2.20 -2.90
N VAL A 77 11.07 -1.76 -4.01
CA VAL A 77 10.74 -0.36 -4.27
C VAL A 77 9.25 -0.25 -4.53
N LYS A 78 8.52 0.37 -3.60
CA LYS A 78 7.12 0.73 -3.81
C LYS A 78 7.07 2.06 -4.53
N VAL A 79 6.37 2.12 -5.66
CA VAL A 79 6.18 3.30 -6.49
C VAL A 79 4.69 3.61 -6.57
N GLN A 80 4.30 4.84 -6.25
CA GLN A 80 2.90 5.26 -6.40
C GLN A 80 2.47 5.31 -7.87
N ARG A 81 1.18 5.07 -8.10
CA ARG A 81 0.60 5.23 -9.43
C ARG A 81 0.58 6.72 -9.81
N PRO A 82 0.93 7.08 -11.06
CA PRO A 82 0.76 8.45 -11.52
C PRO A 82 -0.70 8.91 -11.38
N GLY A 83 -0.91 10.12 -10.86
CA GLY A 83 -2.24 10.72 -10.70
C GLY A 83 -3.11 10.08 -9.61
N ILE A 84 -2.54 9.23 -8.74
CA ILE A 84 -3.33 8.54 -7.71
C ILE A 84 -4.02 9.48 -6.73
N ASP A 85 -3.46 10.66 -6.44
CA ASP A 85 -4.07 11.61 -5.51
C ASP A 85 -5.43 12.11 -6.02
N GLU A 86 -5.54 12.37 -7.33
CA GLU A 86 -6.79 12.82 -7.94
C GLU A 86 -7.85 11.72 -7.91
N VAL A 87 -7.43 10.47 -8.13
CA VAL A 87 -8.29 9.29 -8.05
C VAL A 87 -8.82 9.13 -6.62
N VAL A 88 -7.93 9.14 -5.63
CA VAL A 88 -8.30 9.01 -4.21
C VAL A 88 -9.20 10.17 -3.76
N ALA A 89 -8.86 11.41 -4.12
CA ALA A 89 -9.67 12.58 -3.77
C ALA A 89 -11.08 12.52 -4.38
N ARG A 90 -11.18 12.09 -5.65
CA ARG A 90 -12.47 11.91 -6.33
C ARG A 90 -13.29 10.82 -5.65
N ASP A 91 -12.69 9.65 -5.39
CA ASP A 91 -13.38 8.49 -4.83
C ASP A 91 -13.82 8.78 -3.39
N ALA A 92 -13.01 9.48 -2.61
CA ALA A 92 -13.38 10.02 -1.30
C ALA A 92 -14.60 10.95 -1.39
N GLY A 93 -14.64 11.85 -2.37
CA GLY A 93 -15.79 12.73 -2.61
C GLY A 93 -17.08 11.95 -2.91
N VAL A 94 -16.99 10.91 -3.75
CA VAL A 94 -18.12 10.03 -4.07
C VAL A 94 -18.60 9.27 -2.83
N LEU A 95 -17.69 8.70 -2.05
CA LEU A 95 -18.02 7.96 -0.85
C LEU A 95 -18.69 8.86 0.21
N ARG A 96 -18.18 10.09 0.40
CA ARG A 96 -18.81 11.09 1.28
C ARG A 96 -20.24 11.41 0.84
N LEU A 97 -20.46 11.63 -0.45
CA LEU A 97 -21.80 11.87 -0.98
C LEU A 97 -22.72 10.68 -0.72
N ALA A 98 -22.27 9.46 -1.01
CA ALA A 98 -23.04 8.24 -0.80
C ALA A 98 -23.39 8.03 0.68
N ALA A 99 -22.42 8.16 1.58
CA ALA A 99 -22.63 8.04 3.02
C ALA A 99 -23.65 9.07 3.52
N ASN A 100 -23.54 10.32 3.06
CA ASN A 100 -24.49 11.39 3.38
C ASN A 100 -25.91 11.07 2.91
N GLN A 101 -26.07 10.47 1.73
CA GLN A 101 -27.38 10.09 1.19
C GLN A 101 -27.97 8.92 1.97
N LEU A 102 -27.14 7.93 2.32
CA LEU A 102 -27.58 6.69 2.95
C LEU A 102 -28.08 6.94 4.38
N GLU A 103 -27.35 7.68 5.19
CA GLU A 103 -27.78 8.03 6.57
C GLU A 103 -29.07 8.87 6.59
N ARG A 104 -29.35 9.64 5.53
CA ARG A 104 -30.60 10.41 5.42
C ARG A 104 -31.81 9.54 5.07
N ARG A 105 -31.60 8.38 4.44
CA ARG A 105 -32.68 7.54 3.90
C ARG A 105 -32.85 6.22 4.65
N VAL A 106 -31.82 5.76 5.34
CA VAL A 106 -31.77 4.43 5.96
C VAL A 106 -31.40 4.60 7.43
N GLU A 107 -32.35 4.25 8.30
CA GLU A 107 -32.18 4.35 9.75
C GLU A 107 -31.01 3.50 10.26
N PHE A 108 -30.89 2.26 9.79
CA PHE A 108 -29.77 1.38 10.13
C PHE A 108 -28.40 2.02 9.84
N ALA A 109 -28.24 2.70 8.68
CA ALA A 109 -26.98 3.34 8.32
C ALA A 109 -26.60 4.48 9.29
N ARG A 110 -27.60 5.18 9.82
CA ARG A 110 -27.41 6.22 10.84
C ARG A 110 -27.07 5.62 12.20
N GLU A 111 -27.71 4.52 12.59
CA GLU A 111 -27.43 3.84 13.86
C GLU A 111 -26.00 3.29 13.93
N ILE A 112 -25.48 2.76 12.82
CA ILE A 112 -24.10 2.27 12.75
C ILE A 112 -23.07 3.39 12.47
N GLY A 113 -23.50 4.63 12.27
CA GLY A 113 -22.60 5.76 11.98
C GLY A 113 -21.82 5.59 10.67
N PHE A 114 -22.49 5.18 9.59
CA PHE A 114 -21.86 4.84 8.32
C PHE A 114 -20.98 5.97 7.73
N ARG A 115 -21.33 7.24 7.98
CA ARG A 115 -20.48 8.38 7.61
C ARG A 115 -19.17 8.41 8.38
N ALA A 116 -19.21 8.23 9.70
CA ALA A 116 -18.00 8.24 10.52
C ALA A 116 -17.06 7.11 10.07
N PHE A 117 -17.61 5.92 9.85
CA PHE A 117 -16.86 4.80 9.25
C PHE A 117 -16.28 5.14 7.88
N SER A 118 -17.05 5.81 7.01
CA SER A 118 -16.56 6.22 5.69
C SER A 118 -15.42 7.23 5.77
N GLU A 119 -15.47 8.19 6.70
CA GLU A 119 -14.36 9.14 6.91
C GLU A 119 -13.12 8.44 7.46
N GLU A 120 -13.24 7.44 8.32
CA GLU A 120 -12.11 6.62 8.77
C GLU A 120 -11.45 5.86 7.61
N LEU A 121 -12.26 5.28 6.70
CA LEU A 121 -11.75 4.64 5.49
C LEU A 121 -11.00 5.62 4.58
N ILE A 122 -11.57 6.81 4.37
CA ILE A 122 -10.95 7.86 3.55
C ILE A 122 -9.64 8.32 4.17
N ALA A 123 -9.63 8.60 5.47
CA ALA A 123 -8.42 8.99 6.18
C ALA A 123 -7.33 7.92 6.08
N GLY A 124 -7.72 6.64 6.18
CA GLY A 124 -6.79 5.53 5.96
C GLY A 124 -6.19 5.51 4.55
N LEU A 125 -7.00 5.72 3.51
CA LEU A 125 -6.53 5.79 2.13
C LEU A 125 -5.60 7.00 1.90
N GLU A 126 -5.95 8.16 2.45
CA GLU A 126 -5.14 9.38 2.38
C GLU A 126 -3.80 9.20 3.10
N GLN A 127 -3.77 8.50 4.24
CA GLN A 127 -2.52 8.18 4.93
C GLN A 127 -1.62 7.23 4.14
N GLU A 128 -2.19 6.30 3.36
CA GLU A 128 -1.38 5.40 2.54
C GLU A 128 -0.72 6.10 1.33
N LEU A 129 -1.18 7.31 0.97
CA LEU A 129 -0.51 8.16 -0.02
C LEU A 129 0.74 8.86 0.53
N ASP A 130 1.03 8.77 1.82
CA ASP A 130 2.25 9.31 2.41
C ASP A 130 3.24 8.19 2.72
N TYR A 131 4.11 7.91 1.75
CA TYR A 131 5.16 6.89 1.95
C TYR A 131 6.24 7.30 2.96
N LEU A 132 6.39 8.60 3.29
CA LEU A 132 7.27 9.02 4.38
C LEU A 132 6.66 8.68 5.74
N HIS A 133 5.34 8.76 5.86
CA HIS A 133 4.64 8.27 7.04
C HIS A 133 4.86 6.76 7.21
N GLU A 134 4.67 5.97 6.15
CA GLU A 134 4.91 4.52 6.16
C GLU A 134 6.37 4.19 6.52
N ALA A 135 7.34 4.89 5.91
CA ALA A 135 8.76 4.78 6.22
C ALA A 135 9.05 5.01 7.72
N SER A 136 8.52 6.11 8.27
CA SER A 136 8.68 6.48 9.69
C SER A 136 8.11 5.42 10.63
N VAL A 137 6.91 4.91 10.32
CA VAL A 137 6.28 3.83 11.09
C VAL A 137 7.13 2.55 11.01
N GLY A 138 7.60 2.18 9.82
CA GLY A 138 8.44 1.00 9.60
C GLY A 138 9.76 1.05 10.38
N MET A 139 10.44 2.20 10.37
CA MET A 139 11.67 2.40 11.14
C MET A 139 11.44 2.24 12.65
N ARG A 140 10.41 2.89 13.19
CA ARG A 140 10.04 2.76 14.62
C ARG A 140 9.65 1.33 14.98
N LEU A 141 8.94 0.63 14.08
CA LEU A 141 8.57 -0.76 14.30
C LEU A 141 9.80 -1.66 14.33
N ARG A 142 10.78 -1.45 13.44
CA ARG A 142 12.03 -2.20 13.43
C ARG A 142 12.81 -2.00 14.73
N GLU A 143 12.91 -0.77 15.23
CA GLU A 143 13.54 -0.47 16.52
C GLU A 143 12.86 -1.20 17.68
N ASN A 144 11.52 -1.13 17.73
CA ASN A 144 10.74 -1.76 18.79
C ASN A 144 10.79 -3.30 18.77
N ARG A 145 11.16 -3.90 17.63
CA ARG A 145 11.15 -5.36 17.41
C ARG A 145 12.55 -5.97 17.24
N ALA A 146 13.61 -5.19 17.45
CA ALA A 146 14.99 -5.60 17.19
C ALA A 146 15.49 -6.84 17.97
N GLY A 147 14.73 -7.34 18.95
CA GLY A 147 15.05 -8.54 19.72
C GLY A 147 13.97 -9.62 19.70
N ASP A 148 12.88 -9.44 18.96
CA ASP A 148 11.78 -10.40 18.93
C ASP A 148 12.13 -11.57 18.01
N VAL A 149 12.19 -12.78 18.57
CA VAL A 149 12.46 -14.00 17.80
C VAL A 149 11.25 -14.29 16.90
N GLY A 150 11.49 -14.42 15.59
CA GLY A 150 10.46 -14.76 14.60
C GLY A 150 9.75 -13.56 13.97
N ILE A 151 10.14 -12.32 14.31
CA ILE A 151 9.63 -11.10 13.67
C ILE A 151 10.78 -10.40 12.95
N ALA A 152 10.71 -10.32 11.62
CA ALA A 152 11.62 -9.53 10.81
C ALA A 152 10.88 -8.29 10.28
N VAL A 153 11.45 -7.11 10.51
CA VAL A 153 10.94 -5.84 9.96
C VAL A 153 11.99 -5.30 8.98
N PRO A 154 11.66 -5.08 7.70
CA PRO A 154 12.64 -4.66 6.69
C PRO A 154 13.27 -3.32 7.03
N LYS A 155 14.53 -3.13 6.67
CA LYS A 155 15.23 -1.85 6.79
C LYS A 155 14.67 -0.89 5.76
N VAL A 156 14.35 0.33 6.16
CA VAL A 156 13.99 1.41 5.24
C VAL A 156 15.26 2.15 4.80
N TYR A 157 15.37 2.44 3.51
CA TYR A 157 16.45 3.25 2.93
C TYR A 157 15.95 4.68 2.75
N SER A 158 16.01 5.46 3.83
CA SER A 158 15.39 6.79 3.91
C SER A 158 15.95 7.79 2.89
N THR A 159 17.23 7.67 2.52
CA THR A 159 17.86 8.55 1.52
C THR A 159 17.36 8.32 0.10
N LEU A 160 16.76 7.15 -0.16
CA LEU A 160 16.16 6.77 -1.44
C LEU A 160 14.62 6.70 -1.34
N SER A 161 14.04 7.22 -0.26
CA SER A 161 12.60 7.21 -0.04
C SER A 161 12.06 8.63 0.01
N THR A 162 10.88 8.82 -0.58
CA THR A 162 10.15 10.08 -0.71
C THR A 162 8.68 9.87 -0.35
N ASP A 163 7.84 10.87 -0.56
CA ASP A 163 6.38 10.76 -0.43
C ASP A 163 5.77 9.82 -1.50
N ARG A 164 6.47 9.59 -2.62
CA ARG A 164 6.00 8.77 -3.76
C ARG A 164 6.72 7.45 -3.97
N VAL A 165 7.91 7.31 -3.40
CA VAL A 165 8.78 6.15 -3.56
C VAL A 165 9.23 5.66 -2.19
N LEU A 166 9.05 4.37 -1.89
CA LEU A 166 9.52 3.77 -0.64
C LEU A 166 10.46 2.60 -0.95
N VAL A 167 11.71 2.73 -0.50
CA VAL A 167 12.75 1.71 -0.69
C VAL A 167 13.02 0.97 0.61
N MET A 168 12.90 -0.35 0.58
CA MET A 168 13.04 -1.21 1.74
C MET A 168 13.87 -2.45 1.42
N GLU A 169 14.51 -3.02 2.43
CA GLU A 169 15.18 -4.32 2.35
C GLU A 169 14.23 -5.38 1.81
N GLU A 170 14.68 -6.16 0.83
CA GLU A 170 13.89 -7.30 0.34
C GLU A 170 13.86 -8.39 1.43
N VAL A 171 12.66 -8.71 1.92
CA VAL A 171 12.43 -9.80 2.86
C VAL A 171 11.73 -10.93 2.12
N VAL A 172 12.40 -12.07 2.02
CA VAL A 172 11.80 -13.30 1.47
C VAL A 172 11.05 -14.01 2.60
N ALA A 173 9.73 -13.88 2.61
CA ALA A 173 8.85 -14.51 3.59
C ALA A 173 7.62 -15.14 2.92
N HIS A 174 7.04 -16.14 3.57
CA HIS A 174 5.81 -16.79 3.12
C HIS A 174 4.58 -16.01 3.62
N PRO A 175 3.57 -15.76 2.77
CA PRO A 175 2.35 -15.07 3.20
C PRO A 175 1.62 -15.82 4.32
N ILE A 176 1.25 -15.11 5.39
CA ILE A 176 0.48 -15.67 6.52
C ILE A 176 -0.92 -16.15 6.08
N ALA A 177 -1.45 -15.59 4.98
CA ALA A 177 -2.74 -15.97 4.41
C ALA A 177 -2.79 -17.41 3.86
N ASN A 178 -1.66 -18.14 3.83
CA ASN A 178 -1.61 -19.56 3.51
C ASN A 178 -1.29 -20.39 4.78
N PRO A 179 -2.31 -20.79 5.57
CA PRO A 179 -2.09 -21.54 6.81
C PRO A 179 -1.38 -22.89 6.60
N ASP A 180 -1.49 -23.50 5.41
CA ASP A 180 -0.80 -24.74 5.08
C ASP A 180 0.72 -24.56 4.89
N ALA A 181 1.19 -23.35 4.58
CA ALA A 181 2.61 -23.05 4.41
C ALA A 181 3.38 -22.94 5.74
N LEU A 182 2.69 -22.66 6.85
CA LEU A 182 3.29 -22.53 8.18
C LEU A 182 3.53 -23.88 8.88
N ALA A 183 2.91 -24.96 8.39
CA ALA A 183 3.06 -26.31 8.96
C ALA A 183 4.32 -27.07 8.47
N ALA A 184 5.07 -26.50 7.52
CA ALA A 184 6.25 -27.12 6.92
C ALA A 184 7.59 -26.49 7.37
N SER A 185 7.59 -25.62 8.39
CA SER A 185 8.77 -24.95 8.96
C SER A 185 9.04 -25.36 10.41
#